data_AF-A0A933HS86-F1
#
_entry.id   AF-A0A933HS86-F1
#
_cell.length_a   1.000
_cell.length_b   1.000
_cell.length_c   1.000
_cell.angle_alpha   90.00
_cell.angle_beta   90.00
_cell.angle_gamma   90.00
#
_symmetry.space_group_name_H-M   'P 1'
#
loop_
_entity.id
_entity.type
_entity.pdbx_description
1 polymer ?
#
loop_
_entity_poly.entity_id
_entity_poly.type
_entity_poly.pdbx_seq_one_letter_code
_entity_poly.pdbx_strand_id
1 'polypeptide(L)'
;MSTRRKPPTRKSKRDNSLKELVGAQVYAVWLDMLKRLVPDGRTHRLAPLAAGMLQYAAYIANEKQDELEDNAAAQILRSADEDGYSDETLNALAGLVEQLFDDAGVGYARRSSRGEDYSIAEEAANEYIAWYDMPWE
;
A
#
# COMPACT_ATOMS: atom_id res chain seq x y z
N MET A 1 26.22 -28.43 -31.39
CA MET A 1 26.13 -27.13 -30.69
C MET A 1 24.72 -26.97 -30.18
N SER A 2 24.47 -27.28 -28.90
CA SER A 2 23.14 -27.19 -28.29
C SER A 2 23.03 -25.87 -27.53
N THR A 3 22.21 -24.95 -28.03
CA THR A 3 21.94 -23.66 -27.39
C THR A 3 21.10 -23.90 -26.14
N ARG A 4 21.76 -23.90 -24.98
CA ARG A 4 21.12 -23.95 -23.67
C ARG A 4 20.30 -22.67 -23.49
N ARG A 5 18.97 -22.73 -23.68
CA ARG A 5 18.08 -21.64 -23.29
C ARG A 5 18.20 -21.44 -21.78
N LYS A 6 18.62 -20.24 -21.37
CA LYS A 6 18.58 -19.81 -19.96
C LYS A 6 17.12 -19.88 -19.50
N PRO A 7 16.82 -20.49 -18.34
CA PRO A 7 15.48 -20.45 -17.79
C PRO A 7 15.12 -18.99 -17.44
N PRO A 8 13.84 -18.58 -17.55
CA PRO A 8 13.44 -17.25 -17.12
C PRO A 8 13.78 -17.09 -15.65
N THR A 9 14.56 -16.05 -15.34
CA THR A 9 14.89 -15.67 -13.97
C THR A 9 13.60 -15.32 -13.26
N ARG A 10 13.20 -16.16 -12.31
CA ARG A 10 12.08 -15.94 -11.40
C ARG A 10 12.37 -14.63 -10.65
N LYS A 11 11.76 -13.52 -11.09
CA LYS A 11 11.81 -12.23 -10.40
C LYS A 11 11.46 -12.47 -8.93
N SER A 12 12.22 -11.84 -8.04
CA SER A 12 12.05 -12.05 -6.61
C SER A 12 10.65 -11.58 -6.22
N LYS A 13 10.03 -12.18 -5.21
CA LYS A 13 8.68 -11.81 -4.72
C LYS A 13 8.56 -10.34 -4.27
N ARG A 14 9.68 -9.59 -4.22
CA ARG A 14 9.77 -8.14 -3.94
C ARG A 14 9.67 -7.26 -5.19
N ASP A 15 9.74 -7.84 -6.38
CA ASP A 15 9.78 -7.14 -7.68
C ASP A 15 8.35 -6.93 -8.23
N ASN A 16 7.37 -6.79 -7.33
CA ASN A 16 5.95 -6.56 -7.61
C ASN A 16 5.38 -5.56 -6.59
N SER A 17 6.11 -4.46 -6.37
CA SER A 17 5.94 -3.53 -5.25
C SER A 17 5.15 -2.27 -5.63
N LEU A 18 4.64 -1.54 -4.63
CA LEU A 18 4.06 -0.19 -4.81
C LEU A 18 4.99 0.72 -5.63
N LYS A 19 6.31 0.62 -5.43
CA LYS A 19 7.31 1.41 -6.16
C LYS A 19 7.30 1.18 -7.67
N GLU A 20 7.09 -0.05 -8.12
CA GLU A 20 7.02 -0.34 -9.56
C GLU A 20 5.70 0.11 -10.15
N LEU A 21 4.61 -0.02 -9.38
CA LEU A 21 3.28 0.44 -9.76
C LEU A 21 3.25 1.97 -9.97
N VAL A 22 3.70 2.76 -8.98
CA VAL A 22 3.58 4.23 -9.02
C VAL A 22 4.81 4.92 -9.63
N GLY A 23 5.88 4.17 -9.86
CA GLY A 23 7.15 4.67 -10.35
C GLY A 23 8.07 5.21 -9.25
N ALA A 24 9.38 5.10 -9.48
CA ALA A 24 10.40 5.40 -8.48
C ALA A 24 10.39 6.85 -7.97
N GLN A 25 10.03 7.82 -8.81
CA GLN A 25 9.98 9.23 -8.43
C GLN A 25 8.85 9.51 -7.44
N VAL A 26 7.62 9.06 -7.74
CA VAL A 26 6.45 9.23 -6.86
C VAL A 26 6.68 8.51 -5.54
N TYR A 27 7.18 7.27 -5.61
CA TYR A 27 7.51 6.50 -4.41
C TYR A 27 8.51 7.23 -3.52
N ALA A 28 9.59 7.80 -4.08
CA ALA A 28 10.57 8.55 -3.31
C ALA A 28 9.98 9.78 -2.60
N VAL A 29 9.03 10.47 -3.23
CA VAL A 29 8.30 11.59 -2.61
C VAL A 29 7.47 11.10 -1.43
N TRP A 30 6.74 9.98 -1.58
CA TRP A 30 5.98 9.39 -0.48
C TRP A 30 6.87 9.02 0.71
N LEU A 31 8.03 8.40 0.45
CA LEU A 31 8.97 8.06 1.52
C LEU A 31 9.49 9.31 2.26
N ASP A 32 9.81 10.40 1.54
CA ASP A 32 10.25 11.66 2.20
C ASP A 32 9.11 12.29 3.02
N MET A 33 7.88 12.29 2.50
CA MET A 33 6.72 12.77 3.24
C MET A 33 6.51 11.98 4.53
N LEU A 34 6.50 10.64 4.45
CA LEU A 34 6.29 9.79 5.62
C LEU A 34 7.41 9.95 6.66
N LYS A 35 8.68 10.02 6.21
CA LYS A 35 9.83 10.29 7.10
C LYS A 35 9.66 11.57 7.92
N ARG A 36 9.07 12.61 7.35
CA ARG A 36 8.87 13.91 8.01
C ARG A 36 7.60 13.99 8.83
N LEU A 37 6.53 13.31 8.40
CA LEU A 37 5.20 13.48 8.99
C LEU A 37 4.86 12.43 10.05
N VAL A 38 5.36 11.21 9.93
CA VAL A 38 4.97 10.09 10.80
C VAL A 38 5.46 10.21 12.26
N PRO A 39 6.70 10.65 12.55
CA PRO A 39 7.23 10.65 13.93
C PRO A 39 6.34 11.41 14.94
N ASP A 40 5.81 12.57 14.54
CA ASP A 40 4.95 13.41 15.38
C ASP A 40 3.47 13.37 14.97
N GLY A 41 3.16 12.64 13.90
CA GLY A 41 1.83 12.61 13.31
C GLY A 41 0.83 11.77 14.10
N ARG A 42 -0.41 12.25 14.15
CA ARG A 42 -1.54 11.53 14.75
C ARG A 42 -2.13 10.54 13.74
N THR A 43 -2.50 9.36 14.19
CA THR A 43 -3.05 8.30 13.33
C THR A 43 -4.23 8.77 12.48
N HIS A 44 -5.21 9.46 13.05
CA HIS A 44 -6.37 10.00 12.30
C HIS A 44 -6.01 11.01 11.18
N ARG A 45 -4.76 11.51 11.12
CA ARG A 45 -4.28 12.36 10.01
C ARG A 45 -3.42 11.59 9.03
N LEU A 46 -2.67 10.61 9.54
CA LEU A 46 -1.75 9.80 8.74
C LEU A 46 -2.48 8.68 7.99
N ALA A 47 -3.55 8.13 8.56
CA ALA A 47 -4.33 7.06 7.94
C ALA A 47 -5.02 7.53 6.64
N PRO A 48 -5.76 8.66 6.61
CA PRO A 48 -6.30 9.18 5.35
C PRO A 48 -5.22 9.55 4.32
N LEU A 49 -4.05 10.02 4.78
CA LEU A 49 -2.92 10.31 3.89
C LEU A 49 -2.42 9.04 3.18
N ALA A 50 -2.18 7.97 3.94
CA ALA A 50 -1.72 6.70 3.41
C ALA A 50 -2.79 6.02 2.54
N ALA A 51 -4.07 6.08 2.93
CA ALA A 51 -5.19 5.65 2.12
C ALA A 51 -5.23 6.39 0.77
N GLY A 52 -5.02 7.71 0.77
CA GLY A 52 -4.92 8.50 -0.46
C GLY A 52 -3.75 8.11 -1.36
N MET A 53 -2.61 7.70 -0.79
CA MET A 53 -1.50 7.12 -1.56
C MET A 53 -1.91 5.80 -2.22
N LEU A 54 -2.62 4.92 -1.51
CA LEU A 54 -3.16 3.69 -2.09
C LEU A 54 -4.21 3.96 -3.17
N GLN A 55 -5.10 4.94 -2.99
CA GLN A 55 -6.07 5.35 -4.00
C GLN A 55 -5.40 5.87 -5.27
N TYR A 56 -4.33 6.67 -5.13
CA TYR A 56 -3.51 7.07 -6.25
C TYR A 56 -2.90 5.84 -6.96
N ALA A 57 -2.39 4.87 -6.20
CA ALA A 57 -1.84 3.64 -6.78
C ALA A 57 -2.91 2.81 -7.50
N ALA A 58 -4.12 2.72 -6.96
CA ALA A 58 -5.25 2.02 -7.55
C ALA A 58 -5.67 2.64 -8.89
N TYR A 59 -5.70 3.97 -8.97
CA TYR A 59 -5.95 4.68 -10.22
C TYR A 59 -4.93 4.29 -11.30
N ILE A 60 -3.63 4.30 -10.98
CA ILE A 60 -2.58 3.87 -11.92
C ILE A 60 -2.72 2.38 -12.29
N ALA A 61 -3.08 1.52 -11.34
CA ALA A 61 -3.26 0.09 -11.56
C ALA A 61 -4.41 -0.21 -12.53
N ASN A 62 -5.45 0.63 -12.53
CA ASN A 62 -6.57 0.57 -13.45
C ASN A 62 -6.21 1.12 -14.85
N GLU A 63 -5.53 2.28 -14.92
CA GLU A 63 -5.09 2.85 -16.20
C GLU A 63 -4.15 1.94 -16.99
N LYS A 64 -3.30 1.19 -16.28
CA LYS A 64 -2.25 0.33 -16.88
C LYS A 64 -2.58 -1.14 -16.73
N GLN A 65 -3.85 -1.49 -16.86
CA GLN A 65 -4.34 -2.80 -16.48
C GLN A 65 -3.56 -3.97 -17.12
N ASP A 66 -3.29 -3.86 -18.41
CA ASP A 66 -2.60 -4.87 -19.22
C ASP A 66 -1.08 -4.94 -18.96
N GLU A 67 -0.46 -3.82 -18.56
CA GLU A 67 0.99 -3.75 -18.31
C GLU A 67 1.37 -4.27 -16.92
N LEU A 68 0.42 -4.24 -15.98
CA LEU A 68 0.63 -4.49 -14.55
C LEU A 68 -0.13 -5.73 -14.05
N GLU A 69 -0.56 -6.60 -14.96
CA GLU A 69 -1.30 -7.84 -14.63
C GLU A 69 -0.56 -8.69 -13.57
N ASP A 70 0.76 -8.79 -13.68
CA ASP A 70 1.60 -9.57 -12.76
C ASP A 70 1.99 -8.80 -11.48
N ASN A 71 1.65 -7.52 -11.34
CA ASN A 71 2.06 -6.71 -10.18
C ASN A 71 1.16 -7.03 -8.97
N ALA A 72 1.76 -7.56 -7.91
CA ALA A 72 1.05 -7.98 -6.70
C ALA A 72 0.32 -6.83 -6.00
N ALA A 73 0.92 -5.63 -5.91
CA ALA A 73 0.23 -4.47 -5.34
C ALA A 73 -0.99 -4.07 -6.18
N ALA A 74 -0.87 -4.11 -7.52
CA ALA A 74 -2.00 -3.86 -8.41
C ALA A 74 -3.13 -4.90 -8.22
N GLN A 75 -2.79 -6.18 -8.07
CA GLN A 75 -3.77 -7.24 -7.80
C GLN A 75 -4.50 -7.01 -6.47
N ILE A 76 -3.78 -6.71 -5.39
CA ILE A 76 -4.38 -6.41 -4.07
C ILE A 76 -5.35 -5.23 -4.18
N LEU A 77 -4.95 -4.15 -4.84
CA LEU A 77 -5.78 -2.95 -4.99
C LEU A 77 -7.05 -3.21 -5.81
N ARG A 78 -6.98 -4.08 -6.83
CA ARG A 78 -8.15 -4.50 -7.62
C ARG A 78 -9.07 -5.42 -6.82
N SER A 79 -8.52 -6.39 -6.10
CA SER A 79 -9.31 -7.24 -5.20
C SER A 79 -10.04 -6.42 -4.15
N ALA A 80 -9.44 -5.32 -3.68
CA ALA A 80 -10.09 -4.40 -2.76
C ALA A 80 -11.25 -3.59 -3.36
N ASP A 81 -11.26 -3.37 -4.67
CA ASP A 81 -12.38 -2.74 -5.38
C ASP A 81 -13.56 -3.71 -5.56
N GLU A 82 -13.27 -5.01 -5.70
CA GLU A 82 -14.28 -6.06 -5.85
C GLU A 82 -14.92 -6.51 -4.52
N ASP A 83 -14.08 -6.71 -3.48
CA ASP A 83 -14.50 -7.16 -2.15
C ASP A 83 -13.66 -6.49 -1.05
N GLY A 84 -13.90 -5.19 -0.89
CA GLY A 84 -13.20 -4.32 0.07
C GLY A 84 -13.31 -4.76 1.52
N TYR A 85 -14.41 -5.42 1.90
CA TYR A 85 -14.76 -5.63 3.32
C TYR A 85 -14.27 -6.96 3.92
N SER A 86 -13.62 -7.82 3.13
CA SER A 86 -13.09 -9.08 3.64
C SER A 86 -11.86 -8.84 4.54
N ASP A 87 -11.72 -9.65 5.59
CA ASP A 87 -10.52 -9.62 6.45
C ASP A 87 -9.23 -9.88 5.65
N GLU A 88 -9.30 -10.69 4.59
CA GLU A 88 -8.15 -10.98 3.72
C GLU A 88 -7.71 -9.73 2.95
N THR A 89 -8.67 -9.01 2.37
CA THR A 89 -8.45 -7.75 1.67
C THR A 89 -7.86 -6.69 2.60
N LEU A 90 -8.46 -6.51 3.78
CA LEU A 90 -7.99 -5.57 4.80
C LEU A 90 -6.54 -5.85 5.21
N ASN A 91 -6.21 -7.11 5.48
CA ASN A 91 -4.86 -7.51 5.85
C ASN A 91 -3.86 -7.29 4.69
N ALA A 92 -4.27 -7.56 3.45
CA ALA A 92 -3.42 -7.34 2.28
C ALA A 92 -3.13 -5.84 2.06
N LEU A 93 -4.15 -4.97 2.20
CA LEU A 93 -3.99 -3.52 2.14
C LEU A 93 -3.10 -2.99 3.27
N ALA A 94 -3.35 -3.44 4.51
CA ALA A 94 -2.53 -3.08 5.66
C ALA A 94 -1.07 -3.45 5.40
N GLY A 95 -0.80 -4.65 4.88
CA GLY A 95 0.56 -5.09 4.52
C GLY A 95 1.25 -4.21 3.46
N LEU A 96 0.52 -3.63 2.51
CA LEU A 96 1.07 -2.64 1.57
C LEU A 96 1.50 -1.36 2.29
N VAL A 97 0.70 -0.90 3.26
CA VAL A 97 1.01 0.30 4.05
C VAL A 97 2.17 0.03 5.01
N GLU A 98 2.21 -1.12 5.66
CA GLU A 98 3.34 -1.53 6.51
C GLU A 98 4.64 -1.51 5.73
N GLN A 99 4.67 -2.14 4.55
CA GLN A 99 5.84 -2.13 3.67
C GLN A 99 6.27 -0.70 3.32
N LEU A 100 5.32 0.18 3.03
CA LEU A 100 5.60 1.59 2.71
C LEU A 100 6.24 2.34 3.90
N PHE A 101 5.77 2.08 5.12
CA PHE A 101 6.31 2.68 6.35
C PHE A 101 7.69 2.12 6.70
N ASP A 102 7.89 0.81 6.53
CA ASP A 102 9.18 0.14 6.69
C ASP A 102 10.22 0.68 5.70
N ASP A 103 9.86 0.85 4.43
CA ASP A 103 10.72 1.45 3.41
C ASP A 103 11.04 2.92 3.72
N ALA A 104 10.11 3.62 4.39
CA ALA A 104 10.33 4.97 4.91
C ALA A 104 11.16 4.97 6.21
N GLY A 105 11.37 3.83 6.86
CA GLY A 105 12.11 3.73 8.12
C GLY A 105 11.38 4.38 9.29
N VAL A 106 10.05 4.37 9.29
CA VAL A 106 9.21 4.96 10.35
C VAL A 106 8.28 3.92 10.97
N GLY A 107 8.07 4.00 12.28
CA GLY A 107 7.18 3.07 12.98
C GLY A 107 5.71 3.42 12.77
N TYR A 108 4.90 2.41 12.43
CA TYR A 108 3.45 2.52 12.24
C TYR A 108 2.62 2.02 13.44
N ALA A 109 3.19 1.18 14.31
CA ALA A 109 2.54 0.70 15.53
C ALA A 109 2.32 1.84 16.55
N ARG A 110 1.18 1.79 17.25
CA ARG A 110 0.77 2.76 18.27
C ARG A 110 0.11 2.04 19.45
N ARG A 111 0.06 2.74 20.58
CA ARG A 111 -0.64 2.27 21.79
C ARG A 111 -1.49 3.39 22.37
N SER A 112 -2.73 3.06 22.73
CA SER A 112 -3.70 4.04 23.25
C SER A 112 -3.42 4.35 24.72
N SER A 113 -4.05 5.39 25.26
CA SER A 113 -3.99 5.69 26.70
C SER A 113 -4.61 4.58 27.56
N ARG A 114 -5.41 3.70 26.97
CA ARG A 114 -6.02 2.52 27.61
C ARG A 114 -5.13 1.27 27.50
N GLY A 115 -3.99 1.37 26.81
CA GLY A 115 -3.07 0.25 26.60
C GLY A 115 -3.43 -0.65 25.42
N GLU A 116 -4.41 -0.27 24.60
CA GLU A 116 -4.81 -1.01 23.40
C GLU A 116 -3.80 -0.72 22.27
N ASP A 117 -3.32 -1.78 21.62
CA ASP A 117 -2.45 -1.65 20.44
C ASP A 117 -3.32 -1.40 19.21
N TYR A 118 -2.85 -0.49 18.35
CA TYR A 118 -3.47 -0.15 17.08
C TYR A 118 -2.37 0.31 16.12
N SER A 119 -2.62 0.32 14.82
CA SER A 119 -1.61 0.72 13.85
C SER A 119 -2.13 1.74 12.85
N ILE A 120 -1.23 2.58 12.35
CA ILE A 120 -1.57 3.49 11.25
C ILE A 120 -1.90 2.71 9.97
N ALA A 121 -1.30 1.53 9.79
CA ALA A 121 -1.51 0.70 8.61
C ALA A 121 -2.92 0.10 8.53
N GLU A 122 -3.42 -0.48 9.64
CA GLU A 122 -4.79 -1.00 9.72
C GLU A 122 -5.83 0.12 9.54
N GLU A 123 -5.63 1.26 10.22
CA GLU A 123 -6.50 2.43 10.06
C GLU A 123 -6.48 2.95 8.61
N ALA A 124 -5.32 2.99 7.95
CA ALA A 124 -5.23 3.38 6.55
C ALA A 124 -5.94 2.40 5.60
N ALA A 125 -5.92 1.10 5.89
CA ALA A 125 -6.66 0.11 5.11
C ALA A 125 -8.17 0.33 5.24
N ASN A 126 -8.67 0.57 6.46
CA ASN A 126 -10.07 0.91 6.70
C ASN A 126 -10.47 2.20 5.97
N GLU A 127 -9.67 3.26 6.05
CA GLU A 127 -9.89 4.53 5.35
C GLU A 127 -9.87 4.35 3.82
N TYR A 128 -9.06 3.43 3.29
CA TYR A 128 -9.05 3.12 1.85
C TYR A 128 -10.36 2.50 1.38
N ILE A 129 -10.92 1.55 2.15
CA ILE A 129 -12.19 0.87 1.80
C ILE A 129 -13.37 1.83 1.97
N ALA A 130 -13.38 2.59 3.07
CA ALA A 130 -14.43 3.56 3.37
C ALA A 130 -14.34 4.84 2.51
N TRP A 131 -13.39 4.92 1.56
CA TRP A 131 -13.03 6.16 0.87
C TRP A 131 -14.20 6.90 0.21
N TYR A 132 -15.18 6.16 -0.31
CA TYR A 132 -16.40 6.71 -0.93
C TYR A 132 -17.65 6.60 -0.04
N ASP A 133 -17.55 5.93 1.11
CA ASP A 133 -18.66 5.72 2.07
C ASP A 133 -18.51 6.65 3.29
N MET A 134 -17.77 7.76 3.15
CA MET A 134 -17.46 8.61 4.28
C MET A 134 -18.69 9.40 4.74
N PRO A 135 -19.07 9.33 6.04
CA PRO A 135 -20.37 9.79 6.55
C PRO A 135 -20.58 11.31 6.58
N TRP A 136 -19.66 12.08 6.00
CA TRP A 136 -19.76 13.54 5.86
C TRP A 136 -20.01 14.00 4.42
N GLU A 137 -20.06 13.08 3.45
CA GLU A 137 -20.72 13.27 2.15
C GLU A 137 -22.21 12.90 2.25
#